data_AF-D6XB58-F1
#
_entry.id   AF-D6XB58-F1
#
_cell.length_a   1.000
_cell.length_b   1.000
_cell.length_c   1.000
_cell.angle_alpha   90.00
_cell.angle_beta   90.00
_cell.angle_gamma   90.00
#
_symmetry.space_group_name_H-M   'P 1'
#
loop_
_entity.id
_entity.type
_entity.pdbx_description
1 polymer ?
#
loop_
_entity_poly.entity_id
_entity_poly.type
_entity_poly.pdbx_seq_one_letter_code
_entity_poly.pdbx_strand_id
1 'polypeptide(L)'
;MSDTDPAAVLDGARVLPVLTVPSAATAGPLADALVAGGARCAEVTFRTPDAEQVLKTMAAHGGLTVGAGTFLTPDQVDRAVAAG
;
A
#
# COMPACT_ATOMS: atom_id res chain seq x y z
N MET A 1 -6.34 15.18 1.69
CA MET A 1 -5.32 14.59 0.80
C MET A 1 -4.01 14.70 1.54
N SER A 2 -3.24 13.61 1.64
CA SER A 2 -1.90 13.67 2.24
C SER A 2 -1.03 14.59 1.39
N ASP A 3 -0.28 15.50 2.03
CA ASP A 3 0.63 16.46 1.37
C ASP A 3 1.91 15.79 0.83
N THR A 4 1.87 14.46 0.64
CA THR A 4 3.02 13.65 0.27
C THR A 4 3.28 13.76 -1.22
N ASP A 5 4.42 14.32 -1.60
CA ASP A 5 4.90 14.33 -2.98
C ASP A 5 5.24 12.89 -3.44
N PRO A 6 4.56 12.34 -4.46
CA PRO A 6 4.86 11.00 -4.98
C PRO A 6 6.30 10.85 -5.47
N ALA A 7 6.91 11.90 -6.02
CA ALA A 7 8.29 11.84 -6.49
C ALA A 7 9.26 11.64 -5.31
N ALA A 8 9.01 12.31 -4.18
CA ALA A 8 9.79 12.15 -2.96
C ALA A 8 9.66 10.74 -2.36
N VAL A 9 8.48 10.11 -2.44
CA VAL A 9 8.25 8.72 -1.98
C VAL A 9 9.08 7.71 -2.80
N LEU A 10 9.18 7.94 -4.10
CA LEU A 10 9.90 7.06 -5.02
C LEU A 10 11.40 7.35 -5.07
N ASP A 11 11.86 8.49 -4.55
CA ASP A 11 13.26 8.89 -4.64
C ASP A 11 14.20 7.86 -3.98
N GLY A 12 15.21 7.43 -4.72
CA GLY A 12 16.12 6.35 -4.35
C GLY A 12 15.55 4.93 -4.45
N ALA A 13 14.26 4.74 -4.74
CA ALA A 13 13.65 3.42 -4.84
C ALA A 13 13.96 2.86 -6.22
N ARG A 14 14.47 1.63 -6.28
CA ARG A 14 14.76 0.96 -7.56
C ARG A 14 13.60 0.10 -8.04
N VAL A 15 12.71 -0.27 -7.12
CA VAL A 15 11.56 -1.13 -7.35
C VAL A 15 10.39 -0.62 -6.51
N LEU A 16 9.19 -0.60 -7.09
CA LEU A 16 7.92 -0.44 -6.39
C LEU A 16 7.17 -1.78 -6.43
N PRO A 17 7.11 -2.53 -5.32
CA PRO A 17 6.30 -3.75 -5.24
C PRO A 17 4.83 -3.43 -5.44
N VAL A 18 4.20 -4.07 -6.44
CA VAL A 18 2.76 -3.99 -6.70
C VAL A 18 2.12 -5.29 -6.25
N LEU A 19 1.26 -5.22 -5.26
CA LEU A 19 0.84 -6.36 -4.46
C LEU A 19 -0.59 -6.78 -4.81
N THR A 20 -0.77 -8.07 -5.06
CA THR A 20 -2.07 -8.74 -4.94
C THR A 20 -1.98 -9.65 -3.73
N VAL A 21 -2.66 -9.29 -2.66
CA VAL A 21 -2.57 -10.01 -1.39
C VAL A 21 -3.76 -10.98 -1.30
N PRO A 22 -3.58 -12.24 -0.89
CA PRO A 22 -4.68 -13.19 -0.83
C PRO A 22 -5.61 -12.98 0.38
N SER A 23 -5.13 -12.33 1.45
CA SER A 23 -5.89 -12.09 2.68
C SER A 23 -5.31 -10.94 3.50
N ALA A 24 -6.19 -10.14 4.12
CA ALA A 24 -5.84 -9.12 5.11
C ALA A 24 -4.99 -9.66 6.27
N ALA A 25 -5.15 -10.93 6.65
CA ALA A 25 -4.37 -11.54 7.74
C ALA A 25 -2.86 -11.58 7.43
N THR A 26 -2.47 -11.58 6.15
CA THR A 26 -1.06 -11.58 5.73
C THR A 26 -0.46 -10.19 5.57
N ALA A 27 -1.25 -9.12 5.69
CA ALA A 27 -0.81 -7.76 5.40
C ALA A 27 0.31 -7.27 6.32
N GLY A 28 0.18 -7.50 7.64
CA GLY A 28 1.22 -7.14 8.62
C GLY A 28 2.54 -7.88 8.37
N PRO A 29 2.55 -9.23 8.36
CA PRO A 29 3.77 -10.00 8.08
C PRO A 29 4.41 -9.66 6.72
N LEU A 30 3.59 -9.32 5.70
CA LEU A 30 4.09 -8.87 4.41
C LEU A 30 4.78 -7.50 4.50
N ALA A 31 4.21 -6.55 5.25
CA ALA A 31 4.84 -5.26 5.49
C ALA A 31 6.19 -5.41 6.20
N ASP A 32 6.27 -6.26 7.23
CA ASP A 32 7.51 -6.57 7.95
C ASP A 32 8.58 -7.12 6.97
N ALA A 33 8.19 -8.09 6.14
CA ALA A 33 9.10 -8.70 5.17
C ALA A 33 9.59 -7.71 4.10
N LEU A 34 8.72 -6.82 3.63
CA LEU A 34 9.08 -5.77 2.67
C LEU A 34 10.09 -4.79 3.27
N VAL A 35 9.84 -4.31 4.49
CA VAL A 35 10.76 -3.39 5.18
C VAL A 35 12.09 -4.06 5.50
N ALA A 36 12.07 -5.32 5.97
CA ALA A 36 13.29 -6.10 6.18
C ALA A 36 14.09 -6.32 4.88
N GLY A 37 13.39 -6.44 3.74
CA GLY A 37 13.99 -6.50 2.40
C GLY A 37 14.47 -5.14 1.85
N GLY A 38 14.29 -4.05 2.60
CA GLY A 38 14.72 -2.71 2.20
C GLY A 38 13.72 -1.96 1.33
N ALA A 39 12.50 -2.46 1.17
CA ALA A 39 11.45 -1.71 0.49
C ALA A 39 11.00 -0.53 1.35
N ARG A 40 10.87 0.64 0.72
CA ARG A 40 10.43 1.88 1.37
C ARG A 40 9.00 2.28 0.99
N CYS A 41 8.51 1.72 -0.11
CA CYS A 41 7.15 1.91 -0.59
C CYS A 41 6.58 0.63 -1.21
N ALA A 42 5.26 0.54 -1.29
CA ALA A 42 4.53 -0.51 -1.99
C ALA A 42 3.15 -0.03 -2.45
N GLU A 43 2.56 -0.69 -3.45
CA GLU A 43 1.18 -0.46 -3.91
C GLU A 43 0.31 -1.68 -3.60
N VAL A 44 -0.82 -1.50 -2.92
CA VAL A 44 -1.87 -2.51 -2.79
C VAL A 44 -2.86 -2.37 -3.95
N THR A 45 -2.99 -3.42 -4.75
CA THR A 45 -3.96 -3.40 -5.86
C THR A 45 -5.38 -3.68 -5.34
N PHE A 46 -6.37 -2.95 -5.86
CA PHE A 46 -7.80 -3.12 -5.53
C PHE A 46 -8.44 -4.37 -6.16
N ARG A 47 -7.63 -5.26 -6.75
CA ARG A 47 -7.99 -6.66 -7.04
C ARG A 47 -7.84 -7.58 -5.82
N THR A 48 -7.16 -7.11 -4.78
CA THR A 48 -6.97 -7.79 -3.51
C THR A 48 -8.31 -7.91 -2.76
N PRO A 49 -8.72 -9.11 -2.30
CA PRO A 49 -9.81 -9.25 -1.35
C PRO A 49 -9.55 -8.42 -0.10
N ASP A 50 -10.55 -7.67 0.37
CA ASP A 50 -10.42 -6.77 1.52
C ASP A 50 -9.25 -5.77 1.40
N ALA A 51 -9.01 -5.23 0.19
CA ALA A 51 -7.93 -4.29 -0.12
C ALA A 51 -7.82 -3.13 0.87
N GLU A 52 -8.94 -2.59 1.37
CA GLU A 52 -8.97 -1.54 2.40
C GLU A 52 -8.34 -1.99 3.71
N GLN A 53 -8.65 -3.19 4.18
CA GLN A 53 -8.11 -3.71 5.42
C GLN A 53 -6.62 -4.01 5.26
N VAL A 54 -6.20 -4.50 4.08
CA VAL A 54 -4.78 -4.67 3.75
C VAL A 54 -4.07 -3.32 3.77
N LEU A 55 -4.58 -2.33 3.03
CA LEU A 55 -4.02 -0.98 2.94
C LEU A 55 -3.89 -0.35 4.33
N LYS A 56 -4.97 -0.37 5.13
CA LYS A 56 -4.99 0.15 6.49
C LYS A 56 -3.95 -0.50 7.39
N THR A 57 -3.84 -1.84 7.32
CA THR A 57 -2.88 -2.60 8.13
C THR A 57 -1.45 -2.25 7.75
N MET A 58 -1.14 -2.21 6.45
CA MET A 58 0.21 -1.91 5.97
C MET A 58 0.57 -0.43 6.16
N ALA A 59 -0.36 0.51 5.97
CA ALA A 59 -0.15 1.93 6.23
C ALA A 59 0.14 2.21 7.71
N ALA A 60 -0.53 1.48 8.63
CA ALA A 60 -0.29 1.58 10.07
C ALA A 60 1.09 1.05 10.51
N HIS A 61 1.82 0.31 9.67
CA HIS A 61 3.15 -0.22 10.00
C HIS A 61 4.19 0.90 10.19
N GLY A 62 4.07 2.03 9.50
CA GLY A 62 4.95 3.20 9.65
C GLY A 62 6.36 3.07 9.05
N GLY A 63 6.86 1.85 8.83
CA GLY A 63 8.14 1.60 8.13
C GLY A 63 8.05 1.58 6.60
N LEU A 64 6.85 1.70 6.04
CA LEU A 64 6.57 1.56 4.61
C LEU A 64 5.54 2.60 4.18
N THR A 65 5.81 3.35 3.10
CA THR A 65 4.79 4.20 2.47
C THR A 65 3.93 3.34 1.55
N VAL A 66 2.63 3.27 1.80
CA VAL A 66 1.74 2.39 1.05
C VAL A 66 0.77 3.22 0.22
N GLY A 67 0.76 2.97 -1.08
CA GLY A 67 -0.25 3.47 -1.99
C GLY A 67 -1.25 2.39 -2.37
N ALA A 68 -2.27 2.77 -3.14
CA ALA A 68 -3.22 1.85 -3.71
C ALA A 68 -3.48 2.16 -5.19
N GLY A 69 -3.78 1.11 -5.96
CA GLY A 69 -4.02 1.23 -7.39
C GLY A 69 -4.92 0.14 -7.93
N THR A 70 -5.04 0.07 -9.25
CA THR A 70 -6.08 -0.73 -9.94
C THR A 70 -7.51 -0.30 -9.59
N PHE A 71 -7.74 1.01 -9.51
CA PHE A 71 -9.08 1.55 -9.38
C PHE A 71 -9.84 1.44 -10.70
N LEU A 72 -11.08 0.95 -10.62
CA LEU A 72 -12.03 0.85 -11.72
C LEU A 72 -13.21 1.81 -11.56
N THR A 73 -13.43 2.33 -10.34
CA THR A 73 -14.49 3.29 -10.03
C THR A 73 -14.00 4.40 -9.11
N PRO A 74 -14.61 5.61 -9.15
CA PRO A 74 -14.30 6.69 -8.22
C PRO A 74 -14.46 6.30 -6.74
N ASP A 75 -15.53 5.58 -6.39
CA ASP A 75 -15.78 5.12 -5.02
C ASP A 75 -14.63 4.28 -4.43
N GLN A 76 -13.88 3.56 -5.26
CA GLN A 76 -12.71 2.81 -4.79
C GLN A 76 -11.58 3.74 -4.35
N VAL A 77 -11.44 4.92 -4.98
CA VAL A 77 -10.48 5.95 -4.56
C VAL A 77 -10.87 6.50 -3.19
N ASP A 78 -12.15 6.81 -2.99
CA ASP A 78 -12.65 7.32 -1.70
C ASP A 78 -12.43 6.30 -0.57
N ARG A 79 -12.71 5.03 -0.85
CA ARG A 79 -12.45 3.91 0.07
C ARG A 79 -10.96 3.75 0.38
N ALA A 80 -10.08 3.88 -0.61
CA ALA A 80 -8.64 3.84 -0.41
C ALA A 80 -8.17 4.98 0.51
N VAL A 81 -8.58 6.21 0.22
CA VAL A 81 -8.23 7.39 1.03
C VAL A 81 -8.75 7.27 2.46
N ALA A 82 -9.93 6.68 2.67
CA ALA A 82 -10.46 6.43 4.00
C ALA A 82 -9.69 5.34 4.77
N ALA A 83 -9.04 4.41 4.05
CA ALA A 83 -8.30 3.30 4.64
C ALA A 83 -6.83 3.64 4.98
N GLY A 84 -6.20 4.60 4.26
CA GLY A 84 -4.84 5.05 4.53
C GLY A 84 -4.24 5.87 3.41
#